data_AF-A0A1X7VG32-F1
#
_entry.id   AF-A0A1X7VG32-F1
#
_cell.length_a   1.000
_cell.length_b   1.000
_cell.length_c   1.000
_cell.angle_alpha   90.00
_cell.angle_beta   90.00
_cell.angle_gamma   90.00
#
_symmetry.space_group_name_H-M   'P 1'
#
loop_
_entity.id
_entity.type
_entity.pdbx_description
1 polymer ?
#
loop_
_entity_poly.entity_id
_entity_poly.type
_entity_poly.pdbx_seq_one_letter_code
_entity_poly.pdbx_strand_id
1 'polypeptide(L)' 'IPTEKRVAITHWKLATNFEYRTIRHLFRVVRGTACVVVNDVCKAIVKRLFSKYS' A
#
# COMPACT_ATOMS: atom_id res chain seq x y z
N ILE A 1 -10.23 -4.01 4.97
CA ILE A 1 -9.55 -2.73 5.29
C ILE A 1 -10.18 -1.67 4.41
N PRO A 2 -10.71 -0.57 4.98
CA PRO A 2 -11.32 0.51 4.19
C PRO A 2 -10.31 1.13 3.22
N THR A 3 -10.80 1.67 2.12
CA THR A 3 -9.96 2.12 0.98
C THR A 3 -8.99 3.21 1.40
N GLU A 4 -9.42 4.17 2.21
CA GLU A 4 -8.60 5.27 2.74
C GLU A 4 -7.40 4.73 3.52
N LYS A 5 -7.64 3.70 4.35
CA LYS A 5 -6.59 3.06 5.13
C LYS A 5 -5.61 2.29 4.27
N ARG A 6 -6.06 1.68 3.16
CA ARG A 6 -5.18 1.01 2.19
C ARG A 6 -4.27 2.01 1.48
N VAL A 7 -4.84 3.14 1.05
CA VAL A 7 -4.10 4.23 0.40
C VAL A 7 -3.07 4.82 1.37
N ALA A 8 -3.44 5.06 2.62
CA ALA A 8 -2.52 5.59 3.64
C ALA A 8 -1.34 4.63 3.90
N ILE A 9 -1.59 3.32 4.00
CA ILE A 9 -0.52 2.30 4.14
C ILE A 9 0.43 2.33 2.93
N THR A 10 -0.12 2.35 1.72
CA THR A 10 0.69 2.38 0.49
C THR A 10 1.47 3.66 0.37
N HIS A 11 0.84 4.81 0.59
CA HIS A 11 1.49 6.11 0.55
C HIS A 11 2.62 6.20 1.59
N TRP A 12 2.37 5.74 2.82
CA TRP A 12 3.40 5.68 3.86
C TRP A 12 4.56 4.77 3.45
N LYS A 13 4.29 3.60 2.85
CA LYS A 13 5.33 2.66 2.39
C LYS A 13 6.14 3.20 1.21
N LEU A 14 5.53 3.98 0.34
CA LEU A 14 6.22 4.64 -0.77
C LEU A 14 7.06 5.83 -0.28
N ALA A 15 6.54 6.62 0.66
CA ALA A 15 7.23 7.77 1.24
C ALA A 15 8.35 7.37 2.21
N THR A 16 8.20 6.22 2.88
CA THR A 16 9.09 5.77 3.94
C THR A 16 9.73 4.44 3.54
N ASN A 17 11.05 4.45 3.27
CA ASN A 17 11.83 3.22 3.07
C ASN A 17 11.96 2.35 4.34
N PHE A 18 11.22 2.66 5.41
CA PHE A 18 11.31 1.96 6.68
C PHE A 18 10.74 0.53 6.63
N GLU A 19 11.28 -0.25 7.56
CA GLU A 19 10.91 -1.62 7.89
C GLU A 19 9.42 -1.81 8.18
N TYR A 20 8.89 -2.97 7.82
CA TYR A 20 7.48 -3.35 8.02
C TYR A 20 7.04 -3.41 9.50
N ARG A 21 7.98 -3.35 10.45
CA ARG A 21 7.67 -3.32 11.90
C ARG A 21 6.88 -2.08 12.28
N THR A 22 7.19 -0.92 11.69
CA THR A 22 6.54 0.35 12.02
C THR A 22 5.10 0.42 11.50
N ILE A 23 4.80 -0.29 10.40
CA ILE A 23 3.44 -0.38 9.83
C ILE A 23 2.45 -0.99 10.81
N ARG A 24 2.88 -2.02 11.56
CA ARG A 24 2.01 -2.67 12.55
C ARG A 24 1.56 -1.69 13.63
N HIS A 25 2.47 -0.85 14.12
CA HIS A 25 2.16 0.13 15.15
C HIS A 25 1.34 1.30 14.59
N LEU A 26 1.70 1.85 13.43
CA LEU A 26 0.98 2.99 12.84
C LEU A 26 -0.44 2.63 12.41
N PHE A 27 -0.62 1.51 11.71
CA PHE A 27 -1.89 1.20 11.06
C PHE A 27 -2.65 0.06 11.74
N ARG A 28 -2.10 -0.55 12.80
CA ARG A 28 -2.70 -1.69 13.51
C ARG A 28 -3.02 -2.85 12.56
N VAL A 29 -2.10 -3.15 11.64
CA VAL A 29 -2.23 -4.24 10.64
C VAL A 29 -1.07 -5.22 10.74
N VAL A 30 -1.31 -6.47 10.39
CA VAL A 30 -0.25 -7.50 10.32
C VAL A 30 0.63 -7.25 9.10
N ARG A 31 1.93 -7.57 9.19
CA ARG A 31 2.91 -7.39 8.11
C ARG A 31 2.47 -8.02 6.78
N GLY A 32 1.93 -9.23 6.82
CA GLY A 32 1.42 -9.91 5.63
C GLY A 32 0.29 -9.13 4.96
N THR A 33 -0.65 -8.63 5.76
CA THR A 33 -1.76 -7.80 5.27
C THR A 33 -1.27 -6.48 4.67
N ALA A 34 -0.28 -5.83 5.28
CA ALA A 34 0.32 -4.62 4.73
C ALA A 34 0.98 -4.87 3.36
N CYS A 35 1.73 -5.96 3.22
CA CYS A 35 2.35 -6.34 1.95
C CYS A 35 1.31 -6.55 0.84
N VAL A 36 0.25 -7.31 1.13
CA VAL A 36 -0.85 -7.54 0.20
C VAL A 36 -1.53 -6.24 -0.20
N VAL A 37 -1.79 -5.35 0.77
CA VAL A 37 -2.42 -4.03 0.52
C VAL A 37 -1.56 -3.17 -0.39
N VAL A 38 -0.26 -3.06 -0.11
CA VAL A 38 0.67 -2.27 -0.92
C VAL A 38 0.71 -2.82 -2.35
N ASN A 39 0.84 -4.14 -2.51
CA ASN A 39 0.87 -4.79 -3.81
C ASN A 39 -0.43 -4.57 -4.60
N ASP A 40 -1.60 -4.70 -3.96
CA ASP A 40 -2.89 -4.50 -4.62
C ASP A 40 -3.08 -3.06 -5.09
N VAL A 41 -2.70 -2.08 -4.26
CA VAL A 41 -2.76 -0.65 -4.63
C VAL A 41 -1.76 -0.33 -5.75
N CYS A 42 -0.52 -0.84 -5.68
CA CYS A 42 0.46 -0.67 -6.75
C CYS A 42 -0.04 -1.28 -8.06
N LYS A 43 -0.62 -2.48 -8.05
CA LYS A 43 -1.23 -3.10 -9.24
C LYS A 43 -2.37 -2.26 -9.81
N ALA A 44 -3.22 -1.70 -8.95
CA ALA A 44 -4.31 -0.82 -9.39
C ALA A 44 -3.79 0.47 -10.04
N ILE A 45 -2.73 1.07 -9.48
CA ILE A 45 -2.04 2.24 -10.06
C ILE A 45 -1.44 1.88 -11.42
N VAL A 46 -0.68 0.79 -11.49
CA VAL A 46 -0.06 0.29 -12.72
C VAL A 46 -1.13 0.02 -13.78
N LYS A 47 -2.20 -0.70 -13.44
CA LYS A 47 -3.32 -0.96 -14.36
C LYS A 47 -3.95 0.34 -14.90
N ARG A 48 -4.15 1.35 -14.05
CA ARG A 48 -4.64 2.66 -14.48
C ARG A 48 -3.65 3.42 -15.35
N LEU A 49 -2.35 3.34 -15.05
CA LEU A 49 -1.31 3.95 -15.89
C LEU A 49 -1.26 3.27 -17.25
N PHE A 50 -1.17 1.94 -17.32
CA PHE A 50 -1.16 1.19 -18.58
C PHE A 50 -2.43 1.39 -19.41
N SER A 51 -3.60 1.47 -18.77
CA SER A 51 -4.87 1.80 -19.45
C SER A 51 -4.89 3.21 -20.06
N LYS A 52 -3.96 4.10 -19.66
CA LYS A 52 -3.84 5.47 -20.18
C LYS A 52 -2.83 5.57 -21.32
N TYR A 53 -2.00 4.55 -21.53
CA TYR A 53 -0.97 4.46 -22.57
C TYR A 53 -1.28 3.43 -23.67
N SER A 54 -2.45 2.78 -23.62
CA SER A 54 -2.97 1.88 -24.65
C SER A 54 -4.16 2.51 -25.36
#